data_AF-A0AAU6HC96-F1
#
_entry.id   AF-A0AAU6HC96-F1
#
_cell.length_a   1.000
_cell.length_b   1.000
_cell.length_c   1.000
_cell.angle_alpha   90.00
_cell.angle_beta   90.00
_cell.angle_gamma   90.00
#
_symmetry.space_group_name_H-M   'P 1'
#
loop_
_entity.id
_entity.type
_entity.pdbx_description
1 polymer ?
#
loop_
_entity_poly.entity_id
_entity_poly.type
_entity_poly.pdbx_seq_one_letter_code
_entity_poly.pdbx_strand_id
1 'polypeptide(L)'
;MQEERQDRTTAEVWGRIAGAWAVAFAMLHFYWALGGSWGLSVSAGPLAEERPAWFVAVGLWGVGVLCLVGGGLGWLLAARPQPRGLAGRVVKALGWCVCAVLLVRGIAVEMLLLTGAAGQEVDVSPAQRLWTLVLWNPWFLVGGLLFGLAAREFGRAEGPSSGTA
;
A
#
# COMPACT_ATOMS: atom_id res chain seq x y z
N MET A 1 -14.57 26.27 -13.61
CA MET A 1 -13.31 26.00 -14.37
C MET A 1 -12.07 25.90 -13.48
N GLN A 2 -11.83 26.84 -12.56
CA GLN A 2 -10.65 26.78 -11.68
C GLN A 2 -10.70 25.62 -10.67
N GLU A 3 -11.83 25.41 -10.00
CA GLU A 3 -12.01 24.29 -9.05
C GLU A 3 -11.84 22.92 -9.72
N GLU A 4 -12.43 22.73 -10.89
CA GLU A 4 -12.33 21.48 -11.65
C GLU A 4 -10.89 21.19 -12.12
N ARG A 5 -10.13 22.23 -12.48
CA ARG A 5 -8.69 22.10 -12.78
C ARG A 5 -7.90 21.75 -11.52
N GLN A 6 -8.23 22.33 -10.38
CA GLN A 6 -7.56 22.10 -9.11
C GLN A 6 -7.80 20.68 -8.56
N ASP A 7 -9.04 20.19 -8.62
CA ASP A 7 -9.40 18.81 -8.25
C ASP A 7 -8.66 17.80 -9.16
N ARG A 8 -8.52 18.13 -10.45
CA ARG A 8 -7.75 17.31 -11.39
C ARG A 8 -6.25 17.27 -11.07
N THR A 9 -5.63 18.40 -10.74
CA THR A 9 -4.21 18.41 -10.36
C THR A 9 -3.95 17.66 -9.06
N THR A 10 -4.89 17.76 -8.11
CA THR A 10 -4.78 17.10 -6.81
C THR A 10 -4.87 15.58 -6.95
N ALA A 11 -5.80 15.06 -7.76
CA ALA A 11 -5.89 13.62 -8.06
C ALA A 11 -4.62 13.06 -8.71
N GLU A 12 -4.03 13.82 -9.63
CA GLU A 12 -2.78 13.44 -10.32
C GLU A 12 -1.60 13.35 -9.35
N VAL A 13 -1.46 14.33 -8.46
CA VAL A 13 -0.41 14.35 -7.44
C VAL A 13 -0.56 13.17 -6.49
N TRP A 14 -1.76 12.93 -5.94
CA TRP A 14 -1.96 11.83 -5.00
C TRP A 14 -1.73 10.46 -5.63
N GLY A 15 -2.18 10.22 -6.87
CA GLY A 15 -1.93 8.96 -7.57
C GLY A 15 -0.43 8.70 -7.81
N ARG A 16 0.33 9.73 -8.21
CA ARG A 16 1.79 9.65 -8.36
C ARG A 16 2.50 9.38 -7.05
N ILE A 17 2.09 10.03 -5.96
CA ILE A 17 2.70 9.78 -4.65
C ILE A 17 2.37 8.35 -4.19
N ALA A 18 1.12 7.90 -4.34
CA ALA A 18 0.68 6.57 -3.94
C ALA A 18 1.44 5.46 -4.67
N GLY A 19 1.60 5.56 -6.00
CA GLY A 19 2.36 4.54 -6.70
C GLY A 19 3.88 4.67 -6.49
N ALA A 20 4.43 5.85 -6.21
CA ALA A 20 5.86 6.01 -5.91
C ALA A 20 6.18 5.33 -4.59
N TRP A 21 5.30 5.50 -3.60
CA TRP A 21 5.32 4.78 -2.34
C TRP A 21 5.28 3.25 -2.57
N ALA A 22 4.40 2.76 -3.45
CA ALA A 22 4.28 1.34 -3.73
C ALA A 22 5.51 0.78 -4.47
N VAL A 23 6.07 1.52 -5.42
CA VAL A 23 7.30 1.15 -6.13
C VAL A 23 8.49 1.13 -5.18
N ALA A 24 8.63 2.12 -4.29
CA ALA A 24 9.67 2.12 -3.27
C ALA A 24 9.57 0.88 -2.37
N PHE A 25 8.35 0.49 -2.00
CA PHE A 25 8.12 -0.71 -1.22
C PHE A 25 8.42 -2.00 -2.00
N ALA A 26 8.12 -2.04 -3.30
CA ALA A 26 8.50 -3.15 -4.18
C ALA A 26 10.02 -3.31 -4.29
N MET A 27 10.75 -2.19 -4.47
CA MET A 27 12.21 -2.20 -4.54
C MET A 27 12.84 -2.79 -3.27
N LEU A 28 12.29 -2.46 -2.10
CA LEU A 28 12.75 -3.03 -0.85
C LEU A 28 12.54 -4.56 -0.79
N HIS A 29 11.38 -5.06 -1.25
CA HIS A 29 11.12 -6.49 -1.32
C HIS A 29 12.07 -7.22 -2.27
N PHE A 30 12.35 -6.64 -3.43
CA PHE A 30 13.32 -7.23 -4.36
C PHE A 30 14.75 -7.17 -3.81
N TYR A 31 15.13 -6.11 -3.12
CA TYR A 31 16.41 -6.06 -2.40
C TYR A 31 16.52 -7.22 -1.40
N TRP A 32 15.48 -7.49 -0.61
CA TRP A 32 15.45 -8.64 0.29
C TRP A 32 15.48 -9.97 -0.45
N ALA A 33 14.74 -10.09 -1.54
CA ALA A 33 14.68 -11.31 -2.35
C ALA A 33 16.02 -11.65 -3.03
N LEU A 34 16.79 -10.63 -3.40
CA LEU A 34 18.15 -10.75 -3.94
C LEU A 34 19.21 -11.04 -2.87
N GLY A 35 18.80 -11.13 -1.60
CA GLY A 35 19.68 -11.52 -0.50
C GLY A 35 20.00 -10.40 0.48
N GLY A 36 19.53 -9.17 0.25
CA GLY A 36 19.69 -8.06 1.19
C GLY A 36 19.06 -8.33 2.55
N SER A 37 19.75 -8.03 3.64
CA SER A 37 19.29 -8.31 5.00
C SER A 37 18.88 -7.07 5.79
N TRP A 38 19.16 -5.87 5.27
CA TRP A 38 18.90 -4.62 5.98
C TRP A 38 17.41 -4.45 6.26
N GLY A 39 17.03 -4.36 7.55
CA GLY A 39 15.64 -4.26 7.98
C GLY A 39 14.79 -5.54 7.82
N LEU A 40 15.33 -6.61 7.22
CA LEU A 40 14.59 -7.85 7.00
C LEU A 40 14.38 -8.62 8.31
N SER A 41 15.41 -8.74 9.15
CA SER A 41 15.32 -9.37 10.48
C SER A 41 14.33 -8.66 11.41
N VAL A 42 14.14 -7.36 11.16
CA VAL A 42 13.18 -6.51 11.84
C VAL A 42 11.75 -6.72 11.31
N SER A 43 11.61 -7.02 10.02
CA SER A 43 10.32 -7.19 9.35
C SER A 43 9.76 -8.61 9.43
N ALA A 44 10.61 -9.63 9.27
CA ALA A 44 10.21 -11.02 9.09
C ALA A 44 10.67 -11.96 10.23
N GLY A 45 11.41 -11.44 11.22
CA GLY A 45 11.84 -12.21 12.37
C GLY A 45 12.69 -13.44 11.99
N PRO A 46 12.44 -14.63 12.59
CA PRO A 46 13.19 -15.85 12.28
C PRO A 46 13.22 -16.22 10.79
N LEU A 47 12.16 -15.89 10.03
CA LEU A 47 12.11 -16.13 8.58
C LEU A 47 13.17 -15.33 7.80
N ALA A 48 13.66 -14.22 8.37
CA ALA A 48 14.73 -13.44 7.78
C ALA A 48 16.08 -14.16 7.79
N GLU A 49 16.31 -15.02 8.79
CA GLU A 49 17.53 -15.80 8.99
C GLU A 49 17.44 -17.14 8.23
N GLU A 50 16.32 -17.85 8.38
CA GLU A 50 16.10 -19.16 7.76
C GLU A 50 15.88 -19.08 6.25
N ARG A 51 15.30 -17.97 5.76
CA ARG A 51 14.99 -17.71 4.35
C ARG A 51 14.47 -18.92 3.57
N PRO A 52 13.41 -19.59 4.03
CA PRO A 52 12.88 -20.75 3.33
C PRO A 52 12.42 -20.35 1.92
N ALA A 53 12.60 -21.23 0.95
CA ALA A 53 12.37 -20.92 -0.47
C ALA A 53 10.95 -20.38 -0.76
N TRP A 54 9.94 -20.86 -0.04
CA TRP A 54 8.56 -20.37 -0.15
C TRP A 54 8.42 -18.91 0.32
N PHE A 55 9.13 -18.52 1.38
CA PHE A 55 9.10 -17.16 1.91
C PHE A 55 9.77 -16.19 0.93
N VAL A 56 10.90 -16.60 0.34
CA VAL A 56 11.56 -15.80 -0.70
C VAL A 56 10.67 -15.66 -1.94
N ALA A 57 10.10 -16.77 -2.43
CA ALA A 57 9.29 -16.78 -3.65
C ALA A 57 7.94 -16.04 -3.49
N VAL A 58 7.20 -16.30 -2.41
CA VAL A 58 5.86 -15.74 -2.22
C VAL A 58 5.91 -14.45 -1.40
N GLY A 59 6.62 -14.47 -0.28
CA GLY A 59 6.70 -13.36 0.67
C GLY A 59 7.53 -12.18 0.19
N LEU A 60 8.61 -12.42 -0.58
CA LEU A 60 9.47 -11.35 -1.09
C LEU A 60 9.16 -11.03 -2.56
N TRP A 61 9.34 -12.01 -3.46
CA TRP A 61 9.07 -11.79 -4.88
C TRP A 61 7.58 -11.53 -5.15
N GLY A 62 6.68 -12.37 -4.63
CA GLY A 62 5.25 -12.22 -4.83
C GLY A 62 4.71 -10.88 -4.31
N VAL A 63 5.07 -10.50 -3.07
CA VAL A 63 4.66 -9.21 -2.51
C VAL A 63 5.30 -8.04 -3.26
N GLY A 64 6.56 -8.14 -3.69
CA GLY A 64 7.21 -7.12 -4.51
C GLY A 64 6.47 -6.88 -5.83
N VAL A 65 6.06 -7.96 -6.53
CA VAL A 65 5.24 -7.88 -7.75
C VAL A 65 3.87 -7.28 -7.46
N LEU A 66 3.21 -7.67 -6.37
CA LEU A 66 1.93 -7.09 -5.96
C LEU A 66 2.06 -5.58 -5.68
N CYS A 67 3.18 -5.16 -5.10
CA CYS A 67 3.48 -3.75 -4.88
C CYS A 67 3.70 -2.99 -6.20
N LEU A 68 4.33 -3.60 -7.22
CA LEU A 68 4.41 -3.02 -8.56
C LEU A 68 3.03 -2.88 -9.22
N VAL A 69 2.14 -3.86 -9.04
CA VAL A 69 0.74 -3.74 -9.49
C VAL A 69 0.05 -2.57 -8.78
N GLY A 70 0.27 -2.40 -7.47
CA GLY A 70 -0.16 -1.23 -6.72
C GLY A 70 0.43 0.08 -7.27
N GLY A 71 1.70 0.08 -7.66
CA GLY A 71 2.37 1.19 -8.34
C GLY A 71 1.65 1.57 -9.64
N GLY A 72 1.37 0.58 -10.48
CA GLY A 72 0.59 0.74 -11.71
C GLY A 72 -0.82 1.29 -11.44
N LEU A 73 -1.49 0.82 -10.39
CA LEU A 73 -2.79 1.35 -9.97
C LEU A 73 -2.70 2.83 -9.56
N GLY A 74 -1.68 3.22 -8.79
CA GLY A 74 -1.42 4.62 -8.46
C GLY A 74 -1.24 5.48 -9.71
N TRP A 75 -0.53 4.96 -10.72
CA TRP A 75 -0.31 5.68 -11.98
C TRP A 75 -1.61 5.80 -12.77
N LEU A 76 -2.45 4.76 -12.73
CA LEU A 76 -3.75 4.76 -13.38
C LEU A 76 -4.73 5.73 -12.70
N LEU A 77 -4.64 5.89 -11.38
CA LEU A 77 -5.37 6.93 -10.64
C LEU A 77 -4.87 8.34 -10.99
N ALA A 78 -3.60 8.48 -11.36
CA ALA A 78 -3.02 9.74 -11.84
C ALA A 78 -3.18 9.98 -13.35
N ALA A 79 -3.60 8.96 -14.12
CA ALA A 79 -3.55 8.98 -15.58
C ALA A 79 -4.51 10.01 -16.20
N ARG A 80 -4.07 10.55 -17.35
CA ARG A 80 -4.82 11.50 -18.18
C ARG A 80 -4.77 11.06 -19.65
N PRO A 81 -5.92 10.91 -20.34
CA PRO A 81 -7.29 11.03 -19.84
C PRO A 81 -7.63 9.91 -18.83
N GLN A 82 -8.55 10.20 -17.88
CA GLN A 82 -8.95 9.21 -16.88
C GLN A 82 -9.77 8.08 -17.52
N PRO A 83 -9.61 6.83 -17.05
CA PRO A 83 -10.49 5.74 -17.44
C PRO A 83 -11.93 6.04 -17.00
N ARG A 84 -12.90 5.86 -17.90
CA ARG A 84 -14.32 6.19 -17.67
C ARG A 84 -15.18 4.93 -17.59
N GLY A 85 -16.41 5.08 -17.08
CA GLY A 85 -17.42 4.03 -17.09
C GLY A 85 -17.10 2.87 -16.12
N LEU A 86 -17.17 1.63 -16.60
CA LEU A 86 -16.86 0.46 -15.77
C LEU A 86 -15.38 0.44 -15.34
N ALA A 87 -14.46 0.81 -16.24
CA ALA A 87 -13.03 0.83 -15.95
C ALA A 87 -12.69 1.83 -14.82
N GLY A 88 -13.24 3.05 -14.86
CA GLY A 88 -13.07 4.05 -13.80
C GLY A 88 -13.59 3.57 -12.44
N ARG A 89 -14.77 2.93 -12.42
CA ARG A 89 -15.33 2.32 -11.21
C ARG A 89 -14.44 1.21 -10.64
N VAL A 90 -13.90 0.33 -11.48
CA VAL A 90 -12.99 -0.74 -11.05
C VAL A 90 -11.69 -0.15 -10.48
N VAL A 91 -11.08 0.83 -11.16
CA VAL A 91 -9.85 1.50 -10.69
C VAL A 91 -10.07 2.15 -9.33
N LYS A 92 -11.18 2.87 -9.16
CA LYS A 92 -11.56 3.48 -7.89
C LYS A 92 -11.80 2.44 -6.79
N ALA A 93 -12.52 1.35 -7.09
CA ALA A 93 -12.78 0.27 -6.14
C ALA A 93 -11.49 -0.42 -5.71
N LEU A 94 -10.56 -0.68 -6.65
CA LEU A 94 -9.24 -1.22 -6.34
C LEU A 94 -8.42 -0.28 -5.45
N GLY A 95 -8.46 1.03 -5.71
CA GLY A 95 -7.79 2.02 -4.85
C GLY A 95 -8.32 1.99 -3.41
N TRP A 96 -9.64 1.91 -3.23
CA TRP A 96 -10.26 1.73 -1.91
C TRP A 96 -9.95 0.38 -1.28
N CYS A 97 -9.88 -0.69 -2.08
CA CYS A 97 -9.48 -2.01 -1.59
C CYS A 97 -8.06 -1.99 -1.03
N VAL A 98 -7.09 -1.41 -1.76
CA VAL A 98 -5.72 -1.23 -1.29
C VAL A 98 -5.69 -0.39 -0.01
N CYS A 99 -6.42 0.73 0.01
CA CYS A 99 -6.57 1.56 1.21
C CYS A 99 -7.04 0.73 2.42
N ALA A 100 -8.14 -0.02 2.26
CA ALA A 100 -8.70 -0.83 3.33
C ALA A 100 -7.73 -1.92 3.80
N VAL A 101 -7.11 -2.67 2.89
CA VAL A 101 -6.15 -3.72 3.22
C VAL A 101 -4.96 -3.17 4.01
N LEU A 102 -4.37 -2.06 3.56
CA LEU A 102 -3.20 -1.48 4.22
C LEU A 102 -3.55 -0.88 5.60
N LEU A 103 -4.70 -0.21 5.73
CA LEU A 103 -5.16 0.34 7.01
C LEU A 103 -5.55 -0.76 7.99
N VAL A 104 -6.32 -1.76 7.56
CA VAL A 104 -6.70 -2.90 8.40
C VAL A 104 -5.45 -3.65 8.85
N ARG A 105 -4.48 -3.89 7.96
CA ARG A 105 -3.21 -4.52 8.34
C ARG A 105 -2.46 -3.67 9.36
N GLY A 106 -2.34 -2.36 9.14
CA GLY A 106 -1.66 -1.45 10.08
C GLY A 106 -2.31 -1.46 11.46
N ILE A 107 -3.63 -1.31 11.52
CA ILE A 107 -4.40 -1.24 12.78
C ILE A 107 -4.46 -2.60 13.48
N ALA A 108 -4.72 -3.69 12.75
CA ALA A 108 -4.83 -5.02 13.35
C ALA A 108 -3.50 -5.47 13.97
N VAL A 109 -2.37 -5.22 13.29
CA VAL A 109 -1.04 -5.51 13.83
C VAL A 109 -0.73 -4.62 15.03
N GLU A 110 -1.06 -3.32 14.97
CA GLU A 110 -0.94 -2.41 16.11
C GLU A 110 -1.70 -2.94 17.34
N MET A 111 -2.99 -3.28 17.17
CA MET A 111 -3.85 -3.79 18.24
C MET A 111 -3.35 -5.13 18.77
N LEU A 112 -2.96 -6.05 17.90
CA LEU A 112 -2.44 -7.36 18.29
C LEU A 112 -1.17 -7.23 19.14
N LEU A 113 -0.26 -6.34 18.73
CA LEU A 113 0.96 -6.07 19.48
C LEU A 113 0.65 -5.37 20.80
N LEU A 114 -0.15 -4.31 20.81
CA LEU A 114 -0.47 -3.54 22.03
C LEU A 114 -1.24 -4.36 23.07
N THR A 115 -2.19 -5.21 22.65
CA THR A 115 -3.02 -6.02 23.56
C THR A 115 -2.30 -7.28 24.07
N GLY A 116 -1.16 -7.65 23.49
CA GLY A 116 -0.47 -8.89 23.83
C GLY A 116 -1.26 -10.16 23.43
N ALA A 117 -2.35 -10.00 22.67
CA ALA A 117 -3.21 -11.11 22.23
C ALA A 117 -2.51 -12.07 21.25
N ALA A 118 -1.29 -11.75 20.80
CA ALA A 118 -0.40 -12.67 20.10
C ALA A 118 0.06 -13.86 20.98
N GLY A 119 -0.15 -13.82 22.30
CA GLY A 119 0.22 -14.89 23.22
C GLY A 119 1.73 -14.94 23.48
N GLN A 120 2.11 -15.50 24.63
CA GLN A 120 3.51 -15.71 25.04
C GLN A 120 4.29 -16.69 24.14
N GLU A 121 3.67 -17.27 23.11
CA GLU A 121 4.28 -18.25 22.20
C GLU A 121 4.89 -17.63 20.94
N VAL A 122 4.53 -16.39 20.56
CA VAL A 122 5.22 -15.69 19.48
C VAL A 122 6.36 -14.88 20.10
N ASP A 123 7.54 -15.51 20.16
CA ASP A 123 8.77 -14.94 20.71
C ASP A 123 9.32 -13.82 19.78
N VAL A 124 8.57 -12.71 19.67
CA VAL A 124 8.97 -11.52 18.92
C VAL A 124 9.88 -10.70 19.83
N SER A 125 11.11 -10.46 19.38
CA SER A 125 12.04 -9.68 20.20
C SER A 125 11.48 -8.26 20.45
N PRO A 126 11.75 -7.65 21.61
CA PRO A 126 11.28 -6.29 21.91
C PRO A 126 11.70 -5.26 20.84
N ALA A 127 12.86 -5.47 20.22
CA ALA A 127 13.35 -4.64 19.12
C ALA A 127 12.50 -4.80 17.85
N GLN A 128 12.14 -6.03 17.46
CA GLN A 128 11.27 -6.30 16.31
C GLN A 128 9.89 -5.67 16.48
N ARG A 129 9.33 -5.76 17.70
CA ARG A 129 8.06 -5.13 18.04
C ARG A 129 8.15 -3.60 17.93
N LEU A 130 9.17 -2.97 18.51
CA LEU A 130 9.35 -1.51 18.46
C LEU A 130 9.43 -1.00 17.02
N TRP A 131 10.25 -1.63 16.18
CA TRP A 131 10.39 -1.20 14.79
C TRP A 131 9.15 -1.45 13.94
N THR A 132 8.40 -2.52 14.22
CA THR A 132 7.12 -2.75 13.56
C THR A 132 6.15 -1.62 13.87
N LEU A 133 6.08 -1.17 15.12
CA LEU A 133 5.19 -0.08 15.55
C LEU A 133 5.66 1.30 15.03
N VAL A 134 6.97 1.56 15.04
CA VAL A 134 7.51 2.90 14.73
C VAL A 134 7.74 3.13 13.24
N LEU A 135 8.09 2.08 12.48
CA LEU A 135 8.43 2.21 11.06
C LEU A 135 7.39 1.54 10.18
N TRP A 136 7.15 0.24 10.38
CA TRP A 136 6.32 -0.53 9.44
C TRP A 136 4.86 -0.12 9.50
N ASN A 137 4.24 -0.05 10.68
CA ASN A 137 2.85 0.33 10.83
C ASN A 137 2.56 1.73 10.25
N PRO A 138 3.33 2.78 10.58
CA PRO A 138 3.18 4.09 9.95
C PRO A 138 3.36 4.04 8.44
N TRP A 139 4.31 3.26 7.93
CA TRP A 139 4.49 3.07 6.48
C TRP A 139 3.20 2.53 5.84
N PHE A 140 2.62 1.46 6.38
CA PHE A 140 1.36 0.89 5.88
C PHE A 140 0.19 1.87 5.99
N LEU A 141 0.08 2.60 7.10
CA LEU A 141 -0.97 3.62 7.28
C LEU A 141 -0.84 4.74 6.25
N VAL A 142 0.37 5.24 6.02
CA VAL A 142 0.65 6.26 5.00
C VAL A 142 0.26 5.72 3.61
N GLY A 143 0.67 4.51 3.26
CA GLY A 143 0.28 3.89 1.99
C GLY A 143 -1.24 3.80 1.84
N GLY A 144 -1.95 3.32 2.86
CA GLY A 144 -3.40 3.23 2.86
C GLY A 144 -4.07 4.59 2.63
N LEU A 145 -3.64 5.62 3.37
CA LEU A 145 -4.13 6.99 3.22
C LEU A 145 -3.86 7.55 1.82
N LEU A 146 -2.66 7.34 1.26
CA LEU A 146 -2.32 7.80 -0.08
C LEU A 146 -3.25 7.21 -1.15
N PHE A 147 -3.49 5.89 -1.12
CA PHE A 147 -4.42 5.24 -2.04
C PHE A 147 -5.87 5.68 -1.83
N GLY A 148 -6.29 5.89 -0.57
CA GLY A 148 -7.62 6.40 -0.25
C GLY A 148 -7.85 7.82 -0.76
N LEU A 149 -6.88 8.72 -0.57
CA LEU A 149 -6.92 10.09 -1.10
C LEU A 149 -6.92 10.08 -2.63
N ALA A 150 -6.04 9.29 -3.26
CA ALA A 150 -6.01 9.14 -4.72
C ALA A 150 -7.36 8.65 -5.28
N ALA A 151 -7.97 7.62 -4.67
CA ALA A 151 -9.27 7.09 -5.09
C ALA A 151 -10.42 8.08 -4.86
N ARG A 152 -10.36 8.88 -3.78
CA ARG A 152 -11.35 9.91 -3.48
C ARG A 152 -11.31 11.03 -4.51
N GLU A 153 -10.13 11.59 -4.76
CA GLU A 153 -9.93 12.70 -5.69
C GLU A 153 -10.15 12.25 -7.15
N PHE A 154 -9.80 11.01 -7.49
CA PHE A 154 -10.17 10.39 -8.76
C PHE A 154 -11.68 10.41 -8.98
N GLY A 155 -12.46 10.00 -7.98
CA GLY A 155 -13.93 9.99 -8.05
C GLY A 155 -14.58 11.37 -8.08
N ARG A 156 -13.93 12.40 -7.50
CA ARG A 156 -14.39 13.80 -7.57
C ARG A 156 -14.22 14.37 -8.98
N ALA A 157 -13.12 14.01 -9.65
CA ALA A 157 -12.87 14.39 -11.03
C ALA A 157 -13.82 13.72 -12.06
N GLU A 158 -14.51 12.62 -11.67
CA GLU A 158 -15.49 11.92 -12.51
C GLU A 158 -16.93 12.47 -12.44
N GLY A 159 -17.30 13.28 -11.44
CA GLY A 159 -18.69 13.67 -11.20
C GLY A 159 -19.07 15.09 -11.70
N PRO A 160 -20.36 15.36 -12.01
CA PRO A 160 -21.41 14.49 -12.53
C PRO A 160 -21.56 14.67 -14.05
N SER A 161 -21.49 13.59 -14.82
CA SER A 161 -22.19 13.57 -16.10
C SER A 161 -23.67 13.44 -15.77
N SER A 162 -24.41 14.53 -15.95
CA SER A 162 -25.85 14.62 -15.83
C SER A 162 -26.49 13.46 -16.59
N GLY A 163 -26.99 12.48 -15.85
CA GLY A 163 -27.93 11.50 -16.36
C GLY A 163 -29.27 12.21 -16.61
N THR A 164 -29.42 12.79 -17.80
CA THR A 164 -30.71 13.09 -18.41
C THR A 164 -30.76 12.39 -19.75
N ALA A 165 -31.40 11.23 -19.76
CA ALA A 165 -32.08 10.64 -20.90
C ALA A 165 -33.26 9.83 -20.36
#